data_AF-A0A833VV57-F1
#
_entry.id   AF-A0A833VV57-F1
#
_cell.length_a   1.000
_cell.length_b   1.000
_cell.length_c   1.000
_cell.angle_alpha   90.00
_cell.angle_beta   90.00
_cell.angle_gamma   90.00
#
_symmetry.space_group_name_H-M   'P 1'
#
loop_
_entity.id
_entity.type
_entity.pdbx_description
1 polymer ?
#
loop_
_entity_poly.entity_id
_entity_poly.type
_entity_poly.pdbx_seq_one_letter_code
_entity_poly.pdbx_strand_id
1 'polypeptide(L)'
;MSEFEDLKNAISCLNKSVSEFPIGAISIEDFKPIEEKIRTTRESLKRQNAKLLTLKSHLLYVKQVSIVSTLCSISISDATNEEPEGNIKDTVTDLHEATANSHINNAVVKLCLHSYTIQAILEGKESDNDMLRKIYAYMSKLFTLNDNILLLQNEIEDALKVQLQLKIQCRNALFEYKSFLKEQEEICNKKLQEINPELVKNKEKTNKTIRSINLMKKLIVNFIAASNHMLFKKPFLVKMLEEHRELINIETISKISQNNSENEEDKS
;
A
#
# COMPACT_ATOMS: atom_id res chain seq x y z
N MET A 1 11.25 -14.67 -67.99
CA MET A 1 10.49 -15.40 -66.96
C MET A 1 10.81 -14.97 -65.52
N SER A 2 11.98 -14.39 -65.21
CA SER A 2 12.32 -13.95 -63.83
C SER A 2 11.49 -12.75 -63.35
N GLU A 3 11.40 -11.70 -64.17
CA GLU A 3 10.81 -10.41 -63.75
C GLU A 3 9.33 -10.50 -63.39
N PHE A 4 8.59 -11.42 -64.03
CA PHE A 4 7.16 -11.62 -63.74
C PHE A 4 6.95 -12.33 -62.40
N GLU A 5 7.85 -13.25 -62.05
CA GLU A 5 7.79 -13.97 -60.78
C GLU A 5 8.28 -13.09 -59.62
N ASP A 6 9.25 -12.20 -59.89
CA ASP A 6 9.68 -11.16 -58.96
C ASP A 6 8.55 -10.16 -58.69
N LEU A 7 7.80 -9.76 -59.72
CA LEU A 7 6.62 -8.90 -59.58
C LEU A 7 5.50 -9.60 -58.78
N LYS A 8 5.26 -10.88 -59.05
CA LYS A 8 4.24 -11.66 -58.33
C LYS A 8 4.61 -11.85 -56.86
N ASN A 9 5.89 -12.06 -56.56
CA ASN A 9 6.40 -12.10 -55.19
C ASN A 9 6.30 -10.73 -54.50
N ALA A 10 6.62 -9.64 -55.20
CA ALA A 10 6.47 -8.30 -54.66
C ALA A 10 5.00 -7.97 -54.34
N ILE A 11 4.06 -8.35 -55.21
CA ILE A 11 2.61 -8.19 -54.98
C ILE A 11 2.15 -9.07 -53.81
N SER A 12 2.64 -10.30 -53.69
CA SER A 12 2.34 -11.20 -52.57
C SER A 12 2.83 -10.64 -51.23
N CYS A 13 4.07 -10.13 -51.20
CA CYS A 13 4.64 -9.46 -50.03
C CYS A 13 3.88 -8.18 -49.67
N LEU A 14 3.50 -7.37 -50.67
CA LEU A 14 2.70 -6.17 -50.45
C LEU A 14 1.32 -6.52 -49.90
N ASN A 15 0.65 -7.53 -50.45
CA ASN A 15 -0.67 -7.96 -49.98
C ASN A 15 -0.59 -8.47 -48.53
N LYS A 16 0.46 -9.23 -48.19
CA LYS A 16 0.70 -9.68 -46.82
C LYS A 16 0.92 -8.49 -45.87
N SER A 17 1.78 -7.54 -46.25
CA SER A 17 2.04 -6.33 -45.46
C SER A 17 0.82 -5.41 -45.35
N VAL A 18 -0.05 -5.35 -46.34
CA VAL A 18 -1.32 -4.59 -46.29
C VAL A 18 -2.35 -5.31 -45.42
N SER A 19 -2.42 -6.65 -45.47
CA SER A 19 -3.33 -7.44 -44.64
C SER A 19 -2.94 -7.49 -43.16
N GLU A 20 -1.64 -7.40 -42.86
CA GLU A 20 -1.09 -7.32 -41.50
C GLU A 20 -0.95 -5.86 -41.03
N PHE A 21 -1.20 -4.87 -41.91
CA PHE A 21 -1.21 -3.47 -41.51
C PHE A 21 -2.44 -3.22 -40.64
N PRO A 22 -2.28 -2.85 -39.37
CA PRO A 22 -3.42 -2.58 -38.50
C PRO A 22 -4.09 -1.28 -38.95
N ILE A 23 -5.09 -1.38 -39.83
CA ILE A 23 -5.98 -0.27 -40.17
C ILE A 23 -6.97 -0.13 -39.00
N GLY A 24 -6.53 0.55 -37.96
CA GLY A 24 -7.33 0.82 -36.76
C GLY A 24 -7.37 -0.32 -35.73
N ALA A 25 -7.91 0.01 -34.55
CA ALA A 25 -8.13 -0.93 -33.45
C ALA A 25 -9.14 -2.02 -33.87
N ILE A 26 -8.71 -3.28 -33.88
CA ILE A 26 -9.54 -4.43 -34.30
C ILE A 26 -10.25 -5.04 -33.08
N SER A 27 -9.67 -4.89 -31.87
CA SER A 27 -10.25 -5.40 -30.64
C SER A 27 -10.48 -4.32 -29.58
N ILE A 28 -11.41 -4.57 -28.65
CA ILE A 28 -11.66 -3.70 -27.48
C ILE A 28 -10.38 -3.53 -26.65
N GLU A 29 -9.51 -4.54 -26.64
CA GLU A 29 -8.19 -4.45 -26.00
C GLU A 29 -7.30 -3.37 -26.62
N ASP A 30 -7.45 -3.06 -27.91
CA ASP A 30 -6.58 -2.09 -28.59
C ASP A 30 -6.82 -0.65 -28.12
N PHE A 31 -8.01 -0.36 -27.59
CA PHE A 31 -8.38 0.92 -26.98
C PHE A 31 -7.84 1.10 -25.55
N LYS A 32 -7.31 0.05 -24.92
CA LYS A 32 -6.76 0.18 -23.57
C LYS A 32 -5.47 1.02 -23.59
N PRO A 33 -5.28 1.94 -22.64
CA PRO A 33 -4.02 2.66 -22.46
C PRO A 33 -2.84 1.67 -22.40
N ILE A 34 -1.70 2.09 -22.92
CA ILE A 34 -0.54 1.20 -23.06
C ILE A 34 -0.06 0.67 -21.69
N GLU A 35 -0.23 1.47 -20.63
CA GLU A 35 0.06 1.09 -19.25
C GLU A 35 -0.84 -0.06 -18.77
N GLU A 36 -2.12 -0.04 -19.14
CA GLU A 36 -3.07 -1.07 -18.76
C GLU A 36 -2.85 -2.37 -19.54
N LYS A 37 -2.47 -2.26 -20.82
CA LYS A 37 -1.97 -3.41 -21.60
C LYS A 37 -0.76 -4.03 -20.93
N ILE A 38 0.27 -3.24 -20.62
CA ILE A 38 1.48 -3.72 -19.93
C ILE A 38 1.13 -4.37 -18.58
N ARG A 39 0.21 -3.80 -17.80
CA ARG A 39 -0.24 -4.37 -16.52
C ARG A 39 -0.88 -5.75 -16.71
N THR A 40 -1.84 -5.86 -17.63
CA THR A 40 -2.53 -7.13 -17.92
C THR A 40 -1.59 -8.20 -18.46
N THR A 41 -0.65 -7.85 -19.33
CA THR A 41 0.36 -8.78 -19.84
C THR A 41 1.31 -9.24 -18.72
N ARG A 42 1.73 -8.34 -17.82
CA ARG A 42 2.56 -8.70 -16.66
C ARG A 42 1.82 -9.62 -15.68
N GLU A 43 0.53 -9.38 -15.44
CA GLU A 43 -0.29 -10.26 -14.60
C GLU A 43 -0.46 -11.64 -15.23
N SER A 44 -0.72 -11.70 -16.54
CA SER A 44 -0.81 -12.96 -17.29
C SER A 44 0.51 -13.73 -17.23
N LEU A 45 1.64 -13.04 -17.46
CA LEU A 45 2.98 -13.61 -17.38
C LEU A 45 3.27 -14.14 -15.97
N LYS A 46 2.88 -13.40 -14.92
CA LYS A 46 3.03 -13.83 -13.52
C LYS A 46 2.27 -15.13 -13.25
N ARG A 47 1.01 -15.24 -13.72
CA ARG A 47 0.19 -16.46 -13.58
C ARG A 47 0.79 -17.64 -14.34
N GLN A 48 1.24 -17.41 -15.58
CA GLN A 48 1.88 -18.45 -16.38
C GLN A 48 3.20 -18.92 -15.78
N ASN A 49 4.01 -18.01 -15.24
CA ASN A 49 5.27 -18.33 -14.58
C ASN A 49 5.04 -19.11 -13.28
N ALA A 50 4.04 -18.72 -12.48
CA ALA A 50 3.62 -19.49 -11.30
C ALA A 50 3.19 -20.92 -11.68
N LYS A 51 2.34 -21.06 -12.71
CA LYS A 51 1.92 -22.37 -13.22
C LYS A 51 3.10 -23.22 -13.71
N LEU A 52 4.06 -22.61 -14.40
CA LEU A 52 5.27 -23.28 -14.87
C LEU A 52 6.14 -23.75 -13.69
N LEU A 53 6.27 -22.96 -12.63
CA LEU A 53 6.99 -23.34 -11.42
C LEU A 53 6.31 -24.51 -10.70
N THR A 54 4.99 -24.47 -10.53
CA THR A 54 4.22 -25.57 -9.92
C THR A 54 4.32 -26.86 -10.74
N LEU A 55 4.27 -26.77 -12.07
CA LEU A 55 4.44 -27.95 -12.92
C LEU A 55 5.87 -28.51 -12.86
N LYS A 56 6.88 -27.64 -12.76
CA LYS A 56 8.27 -28.07 -12.57
C LYS A 56 8.48 -28.75 -11.21
N SER A 57 7.91 -28.21 -10.13
CA SER A 57 8.01 -28.84 -8.81
C SER A 57 7.27 -30.17 -8.76
N HIS A 58 6.06 -30.25 -9.35
CA HIS A 58 5.33 -31.51 -9.50
C HIS A 58 6.14 -32.55 -10.29
N LEU A 59 6.75 -32.16 -11.41
CA LEU A 59 7.58 -33.06 -12.21
C LEU A 59 8.84 -33.52 -11.47
N LEU A 60 9.47 -32.64 -10.68
CA LEU A 60 10.62 -33.00 -9.84
C LEU A 60 10.22 -34.00 -8.74
N TYR A 61 9.08 -33.78 -8.08
CA TYR A 61 8.53 -34.71 -7.10
C TYR A 61 8.23 -36.08 -7.72
N VAL A 62 7.52 -36.12 -8.85
CA VAL A 62 7.22 -37.37 -9.58
C VAL A 62 8.50 -38.09 -10.03
N LYS A 63 9.51 -37.35 -10.50
CA LYS A 63 10.82 -37.94 -10.85
C LYS A 63 11.53 -38.50 -9.63
N GLN A 64 11.50 -37.83 -8.48
CA GLN A 64 12.07 -38.35 -7.24
C GLN A 64 11.36 -39.62 -6.77
N VAL A 65 10.02 -39.65 -6.81
CA VAL A 65 9.23 -40.84 -6.49
C VAL A 65 9.51 -41.99 -7.46
N SER A 66 9.65 -41.71 -8.76
CA SER A 66 9.98 -42.72 -9.78
C SER A 66 11.41 -43.26 -9.68
N ILE A 67 12.38 -42.44 -9.26
CA ILE A 67 13.77 -42.89 -9.02
C ILE A 67 13.80 -43.77 -7.76
N VAL A 68 13.04 -43.42 -6.72
CA VAL A 68 12.91 -44.24 -5.50
C VAL A 68 12.20 -45.56 -5.78
N SER A 69 11.18 -45.60 -6.65
CA SER A 69 10.50 -46.84 -7.04
C SER A 69 11.36 -47.77 -7.91
N THR A 70 12.37 -47.24 -8.60
CA THR A 70 13.28 -48.06 -9.43
C THR A 70 14.42 -48.66 -8.59
N LEU A 71 14.75 -48.06 -7.44
CA LEU A 71 15.77 -48.55 -6.51
C LEU A 71 15.22 -49.45 -5.40
N CYS A 72 13.91 -49.39 -5.10
CA CYS A 72 13.25 -50.29 -4.17
C CYS A 72 12.33 -51.26 -4.91
N SER A 73 12.83 -52.46 -5.20
CA SER A 73 12.01 -53.65 -5.43
C SER A 73 11.25 -54.01 -4.15
N ILE A 74 10.21 -53.25 -3.82
CA ILE A 74 9.19 -53.61 -2.82
C ILE A 74 7.82 -53.24 -3.42
N SER A 75 6.98 -54.26 -3.50
CA SER A 75 5.64 -54.31 -4.07
C SER A 75 4.78 -53.08 -3.74
N ILE A 76 4.44 -52.30 -4.77
CA ILE A 76 3.33 -51.34 -4.71
C ILE A 76 2.15 -52.00 -5.41
N SER A 77 1.45 -52.87 -4.68
CA SER A 77 0.20 -53.48 -5.12
C SER A 77 -1.03 -52.89 -4.42
N ASP A 78 -0.92 -51.74 -3.74
CA ASP A 78 -2.06 -51.11 -3.03
C ASP A 78 -1.90 -49.57 -2.96
N ALA A 79 -1.97 -48.86 -4.08
CA ALA A 79 -1.99 -47.39 -4.06
C ALA A 79 -2.83 -46.77 -5.19
N THR A 80 -3.95 -47.41 -5.51
CA THR A 80 -5.01 -46.79 -6.32
C THR A 80 -6.29 -46.81 -5.49
N ASN A 81 -6.78 -45.62 -5.14
CA ASN A 81 -8.07 -45.32 -4.48
C ASN A 81 -8.03 -44.99 -2.97
N GLU A 82 -7.08 -44.17 -2.51
CA GLU A 82 -7.39 -43.29 -1.38
C GLU A 82 -7.90 -41.96 -1.94
N GLU A 83 -9.20 -41.71 -1.76
CA GLU A 83 -9.74 -40.36 -1.92
C GLU A 83 -8.95 -39.42 -0.99
N PRO A 84 -8.61 -38.19 -1.43
CA PRO A 84 -7.83 -37.28 -0.60
C PRO A 84 -8.60 -36.96 0.68
N GLU A 85 -8.18 -37.56 1.80
CA GLU A 85 -8.63 -37.19 3.14
C GLU A 85 -8.05 -35.82 3.50
N GLY A 86 -8.72 -34.76 3.04
CA GLY A 86 -8.35 -33.40 3.36
C GLY A 86 -9.15 -32.38 2.57
N ASN A 87 -9.49 -31.26 3.21
CA ASN A 87 -10.08 -30.13 2.50
C ASN A 87 -9.07 -29.65 1.44
N ILE A 88 -9.48 -29.62 0.17
CA ILE A 88 -8.65 -29.21 -0.99
C ILE A 88 -7.91 -27.89 -0.71
N LYS A 89 -8.54 -27.00 0.07
CA LYS A 89 -7.94 -25.72 0.45
C LYS A 89 -6.67 -25.90 1.30
N ASP A 90 -6.70 -26.84 2.24
CA ASP A 90 -5.61 -27.08 3.19
C ASP A 90 -4.45 -27.82 2.48
N THR A 91 -4.75 -28.78 1.61
CA THR A 91 -3.75 -29.45 0.77
C THR A 91 -3.05 -28.47 -0.19
N VAL A 92 -3.78 -27.50 -0.72
CA VAL A 92 -3.21 -26.46 -1.58
C VAL A 92 -2.32 -25.51 -0.77
N THR A 93 -2.71 -25.13 0.45
CA THR A 93 -1.86 -24.28 1.30
C THR A 93 -0.57 -24.99 1.70
N ASP A 94 -0.65 -26.28 2.06
CA ASP A 94 0.51 -27.08 2.45
C ASP A 94 1.48 -27.25 1.27
N LEU A 95 0.97 -27.45 0.06
CA LEU A 95 1.79 -27.52 -1.15
C LEU A 95 2.48 -26.19 -1.46
N HIS A 96 1.78 -25.06 -1.30
CA HIS A 96 2.38 -23.74 -1.50
C HIS A 96 3.46 -23.45 -0.46
N GLU A 97 3.23 -23.81 0.80
CA GLU A 97 4.21 -23.68 1.88
C GLU A 97 5.43 -24.56 1.63
N ALA A 98 5.24 -25.84 1.30
CA ALA A 98 6.33 -26.75 0.95
C ALA A 98 7.13 -26.26 -0.27
N THR A 99 6.45 -25.70 -1.28
CA THR A 99 7.10 -25.14 -2.47
C THR A 99 7.90 -23.88 -2.13
N ALA A 100 7.34 -22.98 -1.32
CA ALA A 100 8.01 -21.76 -0.87
C ALA A 100 9.24 -22.12 -0.02
N ASN A 101 9.09 -23.03 0.94
CA ASN A 101 10.16 -23.51 1.79
C ASN A 101 11.25 -24.22 0.97
N SER A 102 10.89 -25.06 0.00
CA SER A 102 11.86 -25.69 -0.91
C SER A 102 12.63 -24.65 -1.73
N HIS A 103 11.95 -23.61 -2.24
CA HIS A 103 12.58 -22.53 -2.99
C HIS A 103 13.53 -21.70 -2.11
N ILE A 104 13.09 -21.33 -0.91
CA ILE A 104 13.91 -20.61 0.09
C ILE A 104 15.13 -21.46 0.45
N ASN A 105 14.93 -22.73 0.80
CA ASN A 105 16.01 -23.63 1.20
C ASN A 105 17.01 -23.84 0.06
N ASN A 106 16.56 -23.99 -1.19
CA ASN A 106 17.46 -24.11 -2.34
C ASN A 106 18.26 -22.82 -2.57
N ALA A 107 17.63 -21.65 -2.44
CA ALA A 107 18.33 -20.37 -2.52
C ALA A 107 19.39 -20.22 -1.41
N VAL A 108 19.05 -20.60 -0.18
CA VAL A 108 19.96 -20.61 0.97
C VAL A 108 21.13 -21.56 0.73
N VAL A 109 20.87 -22.81 0.33
CA VAL A 109 21.93 -23.79 0.02
C VAL A 109 22.86 -23.26 -1.07
N LYS A 110 22.31 -22.67 -2.13
CA LYS A 110 23.11 -22.08 -3.21
C LYS A 110 23.98 -20.92 -2.72
N LEU A 111 23.44 -20.04 -1.88
CA LEU A 111 24.19 -18.93 -1.28
C LEU A 111 25.28 -19.43 -0.32
N CYS A 112 25.00 -20.44 0.49
CA CYS A 112 25.99 -21.08 1.36
C CYS A 112 27.12 -21.74 0.56
N LEU A 113 26.80 -22.44 -0.53
CA LEU A 113 27.79 -23.01 -1.43
C LEU A 113 28.64 -21.92 -2.09
N HIS A 114 28.02 -20.84 -2.60
CA HIS A 114 28.78 -19.70 -3.13
C HIS A 114 29.69 -19.06 -2.08
N SER A 115 29.20 -18.89 -0.85
CA SER A 115 29.98 -18.36 0.27
C SER A 115 31.16 -19.27 0.61
N TYR A 116 30.94 -20.58 0.63
CA TYR A 116 31.98 -21.58 0.84
C TYR A 116 33.04 -21.53 -0.28
N THR A 117 32.63 -21.45 -1.54
CA THR A 117 33.55 -21.30 -2.69
C THR A 117 34.35 -20.00 -2.60
N ILE A 118 33.71 -18.87 -2.27
CA ILE A 118 34.41 -17.59 -2.07
C ILE A 118 35.45 -17.71 -0.94
N GLN A 119 35.09 -18.37 0.16
CA GLN A 119 36.01 -18.62 1.28
C GLN A 119 37.16 -19.56 0.88
N ALA A 120 36.89 -20.64 0.15
CA ALA A 120 37.92 -21.57 -0.33
C ALA A 120 38.92 -20.91 -1.30
N ILE A 121 38.42 -19.99 -2.15
CA ILE A 121 39.25 -19.15 -3.03
C ILE A 121 40.10 -18.19 -2.19
N LEU A 122 39.55 -17.55 -1.16
CA LEU A 122 40.28 -16.65 -0.25
C LEU A 122 41.33 -17.37 0.61
N GLU A 123 41.07 -18.62 1.02
CA GLU A 123 42.01 -19.48 1.74
C GLU A 123 43.12 -20.06 0.84
N GLY A 124 43.07 -19.80 -0.47
CA GLY A 124 44.08 -20.24 -1.44
C GLY A 124 44.00 -21.73 -1.80
N LYS A 125 42.91 -22.43 -1.46
CA LYS A 125 42.69 -23.85 -1.78
C LYS A 125 42.25 -24.06 -3.23
N GLU A 126 41.56 -23.09 -3.82
CA GLU A 126 41.21 -23.04 -5.26
C GLU A 126 41.96 -21.86 -5.91
N SER A 127 43.00 -22.18 -6.68
CA SER A 127 43.96 -21.21 -7.20
C SER A 127 43.49 -20.62 -8.54
N ASP A 128 42.59 -19.63 -8.50
CA ASP A 128 42.34 -18.75 -9.65
C ASP A 128 42.55 -17.27 -9.27
N ASN A 129 43.73 -16.76 -9.62
CA ASN A 129 44.21 -15.43 -9.25
C ASN A 129 43.33 -14.31 -9.87
N ASP A 130 42.65 -14.59 -10.99
CA ASP A 130 41.73 -13.65 -11.63
C ASP A 130 40.40 -13.55 -10.86
N MET A 131 39.89 -14.67 -10.32
CA MET A 131 38.70 -14.66 -9.45
C MET A 131 38.95 -13.93 -8.14
N LEU A 132 40.14 -14.08 -7.53
CA LEU A 132 40.54 -13.32 -6.35
C LEU A 132 40.48 -11.81 -6.58
N ARG A 133 41.06 -11.31 -7.68
CA ARG A 133 40.99 -9.88 -8.04
C ARG A 133 39.55 -9.39 -8.21
N LYS A 134 38.69 -10.19 -8.85
CA LYS A 134 37.27 -9.87 -9.01
C LYS A 134 36.54 -9.83 -7.67
N ILE A 135 36.77 -10.81 -6.79
CA ILE A 135 36.19 -10.85 -5.43
C ILE A 135 36.61 -9.62 -4.63
N TYR A 136 37.90 -9.27 -4.62
CA TYR A 136 38.39 -8.05 -3.95
C TYR A 136 37.73 -6.80 -4.52
N ALA A 137 37.62 -6.66 -5.84
CA ALA A 137 36.96 -5.52 -6.47
C ALA A 137 35.47 -5.41 -6.09
N TYR A 138 34.76 -6.55 -6.02
CA TYR A 138 33.36 -6.58 -5.58
C TYR A 138 33.23 -6.28 -4.09
N MET A 139 34.09 -6.83 -3.24
CA MET A 139 34.12 -6.53 -1.81
C MET A 139 34.40 -5.06 -1.55
N SER A 140 35.41 -4.46 -2.20
CA SER A 140 35.70 -3.03 -2.07
C SER A 140 34.51 -2.17 -2.47
N LYS A 141 33.83 -2.49 -3.59
CA LYS A 141 32.60 -1.79 -3.99
C LYS A 141 31.48 -1.94 -2.96
N LEU A 142 31.33 -3.13 -2.38
CA LEU A 142 30.29 -3.40 -1.39
C LEU A 142 30.58 -2.66 -0.07
N PHE A 143 31.84 -2.58 0.35
CA PHE A 143 32.27 -1.77 1.49
C PHE A 143 32.01 -0.28 1.26
N THR A 144 32.41 0.27 0.10
CA THR A 144 32.15 1.67 -0.23
C THR A 144 30.64 1.97 -0.27
N LEU A 145 29.83 1.06 -0.80
CA LEU A 145 28.38 1.20 -0.79
C LEU A 145 27.83 1.21 0.65
N ASN A 146 28.31 0.30 1.49
CA ASN A 146 27.88 0.22 2.88
C ASN A 146 28.28 1.47 3.69
N ASP A 147 29.48 1.99 3.47
CA ASP A 147 29.95 3.23 4.09
C ASP A 147 29.08 4.43 3.66
N ASN A 148 28.72 4.51 2.37
CA ASN A 148 27.81 5.54 1.87
C ASN A 148 26.40 5.43 2.47
N ILE A 149 25.90 4.20 2.65
CA ILE A 149 24.60 3.96 3.31
C ILE A 149 24.67 4.42 4.76
N LEU A 150 25.75 4.10 5.48
CA LEU A 150 25.94 4.50 6.87
C LEU A 150 26.04 6.03 7.02
N LEU A 151 26.77 6.69 6.12
CA LEU A 151 26.84 8.16 6.07
C LEU A 151 25.46 8.79 5.88
N LEU A 152 24.70 8.30 4.89
CA LEU A 152 23.34 8.79 4.64
C LEU A 152 22.42 8.56 5.85
N GLN A 153 22.55 7.42 6.52
CA GLN A 153 21.76 7.12 7.72
C GLN A 153 22.06 8.11 8.85
N ASN A 154 23.33 8.46 9.06
CA ASN A 154 23.72 9.45 10.05
C ASN A 154 23.18 10.85 9.70
N GLU A 155 23.26 11.25 8.43
CA GLU A 155 22.69 12.53 7.95
C GLU A 155 21.16 12.59 8.19
N ILE A 156 20.45 11.49 7.94
CA ILE A 156 19.01 11.39 8.22
C ILE A 156 18.74 11.53 9.72
N GLU A 157 19.53 10.87 10.56
CA GLU A 157 19.35 10.94 12.01
C GLU A 157 19.58 12.36 12.54
N ASP A 158 20.60 13.06 12.05
CA ASP A 158 20.90 14.44 12.44
C ASP A 158 19.82 15.41 11.94
N ALA A 159 19.33 15.24 10.71
CA ALA A 159 18.20 16.01 10.20
C ALA A 159 16.92 15.80 11.05
N LEU A 160 16.67 14.57 11.52
CA LEU A 160 15.55 14.26 12.40
C LEU A 160 15.70 14.91 13.78
N LYS A 161 16.91 14.95 14.35
CA LYS A 161 17.19 15.66 15.62
C LYS A 161 16.90 17.15 15.49
N VAL A 162 17.37 17.78 14.41
CA VAL A 162 17.11 19.21 14.12
C VAL A 162 15.61 19.46 13.94
N GLN A 163 14.91 18.60 13.20
CA GLN A 163 13.46 18.71 13.01
C GLN A 163 12.70 18.60 14.33
N LEU A 164 13.10 17.68 15.22
CA LEU A 164 12.49 17.53 16.53
C LEU A 164 12.69 18.79 17.38
N GLN A 165 13.90 19.35 17.40
CA GLN A 165 14.20 20.58 18.14
C GLN A 165 13.39 21.77 17.62
N LEU A 166 13.28 21.95 16.30
CA LEU A 166 12.42 22.97 15.68
C LEU A 166 10.95 22.79 16.07
N LYS A 167 10.43 21.55 16.07
CA LYS A 167 9.04 21.28 16.51
C LYS A 167 8.83 21.66 17.97
N ILE A 168 9.80 21.40 18.85
CA ILE A 168 9.74 21.81 20.25
C ILE A 168 9.73 23.34 20.36
N GLN A 169 10.62 24.03 19.65
CA GLN A 169 10.67 25.49 19.63
C GLN A 169 9.37 26.10 19.12
N CYS A 170 8.82 25.61 18.00
CA CYS A 170 7.53 26.06 17.48
C CYS A 170 6.39 25.84 18.49
N ARG A 171 6.36 24.67 19.15
CA ARG A 171 5.36 24.38 20.19
C ARG A 171 5.46 25.37 21.35
N ASN A 172 6.67 25.66 21.81
CA ASN A 172 6.89 26.60 22.90
C ASN A 172 6.48 28.02 22.49
N ALA A 173 6.89 28.48 21.31
CA ALA A 173 6.50 29.79 20.78
C ALA A 173 4.98 29.92 20.62
N LEU A 174 4.29 28.88 20.12
CA LEU A 174 2.83 28.85 20.04
C LEU A 174 2.17 28.90 21.43
N PHE A 175 2.76 28.23 22.41
CA PHE A 175 2.25 28.25 23.78
C PHE A 175 2.42 29.64 24.41
N GLU A 176 3.59 30.25 24.28
CA GLU A 176 3.86 31.63 24.75
C GLU A 176 2.91 32.63 24.10
N TYR A 177 2.74 32.56 22.78
CA TYR A 177 1.80 33.43 22.07
C TYR A 177 0.35 33.24 22.54
N LYS A 178 -0.07 31.99 22.78
CA LYS A 178 -1.40 31.70 23.33
C LYS A 178 -1.58 32.25 24.75
N SER A 179 -0.54 32.18 25.58
CA SER A 179 -0.56 32.75 26.93
C SER A 179 -0.65 34.29 26.87
N PHE A 180 0.14 34.93 26.00
CA PHE A 180 0.05 36.37 25.76
C PHE A 180 -1.35 36.81 25.31
N LEU A 181 -1.99 36.08 24.38
CA LEU A 181 -3.35 36.37 23.94
C LEU A 181 -4.37 36.27 25.08
N LYS A 182 -4.21 35.30 25.99
CA LYS A 182 -5.08 35.19 27.16
C LYS A 182 -4.92 36.37 28.11
N GLU A 183 -3.68 36.78 28.37
CA GLU A 183 -3.40 37.95 29.23
C GLU A 183 -4.01 39.22 28.62
N GLN A 184 -3.87 39.43 27.32
CA GLN A 184 -4.52 40.55 26.61
C GLN A 184 -6.04 40.47 26.69
N GLU A 185 -6.63 39.29 26.49
CA GLU A 185 -8.07 39.10 26.63
C GLU A 185 -8.55 39.39 28.06
N GLU A 186 -7.81 38.97 29.09
CA GLU A 186 -8.14 39.25 30.48
C GLU A 186 -8.12 40.76 30.78
N ILE A 187 -7.10 41.48 30.31
CA ILE A 187 -7.00 42.93 30.46
C ILE A 187 -8.17 43.63 29.76
N CYS A 188 -8.47 43.23 28.52
CA CYS A 188 -9.59 43.79 27.76
C CYS A 188 -10.93 43.49 28.44
N ASN A 189 -11.15 42.27 28.92
CA ASN A 189 -12.37 41.89 29.61
C ASN A 189 -12.55 42.68 30.92
N LYS A 190 -11.48 42.91 31.70
CA LYS A 190 -11.54 43.75 32.92
C LYS A 190 -11.97 45.18 32.59
N LYS A 191 -11.34 45.80 31.59
CA LYS A 191 -11.71 47.15 31.13
C LYS A 191 -13.14 47.21 30.59
N LEU A 192 -13.58 46.19 29.85
CA LEU A 192 -14.94 46.10 29.34
C LEU A 192 -15.97 45.93 30.46
N GLN A 193 -15.64 45.18 31.50
CA GLN A 193 -16.50 44.98 32.66
C GLN A 193 -16.70 46.28 33.45
N GLU A 194 -15.68 47.14 33.51
CA GLU A 194 -15.75 48.48 34.11
C GLU A 194 -16.58 49.47 33.27
N ILE A 195 -16.47 49.40 31.93
CA ILE A 195 -17.10 50.38 31.02
C ILE A 195 -18.53 49.98 30.62
N ASN A 196 -18.80 48.69 30.38
CA ASN A 196 -20.12 48.20 29.95
C ASN A 196 -20.37 46.73 30.37
N PRO A 197 -21.04 46.49 31.51
CA PRO A 197 -21.25 45.15 32.05
C PRO A 197 -22.27 44.31 31.28
N GLU A 198 -23.18 44.91 30.52
CA GLU A 198 -24.18 44.16 29.74
C GLU A 198 -23.55 43.47 28.53
N LEU A 199 -22.57 44.12 27.88
CA LEU A 199 -21.85 43.54 26.75
C LEU A 199 -21.06 42.28 27.16
N VAL A 200 -20.51 42.28 28.39
CA VAL A 200 -19.81 41.12 28.96
C VAL A 200 -20.76 39.92 29.14
N LYS A 201 -21.98 40.16 29.66
CA LYS A 201 -23.01 39.10 29.80
C LYS A 201 -23.41 38.51 28.44
N ASN A 202 -23.57 39.34 27.41
CA ASN A 202 -23.91 38.87 26.06
C ASN A 202 -22.74 38.10 25.39
N LYS A 203 -21.49 38.54 25.59
CA LYS A 203 -20.29 37.80 25.16
C LYS A 203 -20.24 36.42 25.82
N GLU A 204 -20.55 36.31 27.11
CA GLU A 204 -20.54 35.04 27.82
C GLU A 204 -21.65 34.09 27.35
N LYS A 205 -22.88 34.60 27.14
CA LYS A 205 -23.98 33.83 26.55
C LYS A 205 -23.60 33.28 25.17
N THR A 206 -23.02 34.12 24.31
CA THR A 206 -22.56 33.72 22.96
C THR A 206 -21.43 32.69 23.02
N ASN A 207 -20.50 32.81 23.96
CA ASN A 207 -19.45 31.81 24.14
C ASN A 207 -19.99 30.46 24.62
N LYS A 208 -21.03 30.46 25.47
CA LYS A 208 -21.71 29.23 25.92
C LYS A 208 -22.41 28.53 24.75
N THR A 209 -23.12 29.28 23.90
CA THR A 209 -23.77 28.70 22.71
C THR A 209 -22.76 28.15 21.71
N ILE A 210 -21.67 28.86 21.43
CA ILE A 210 -20.57 28.37 20.56
C ILE A 210 -19.95 27.09 21.12
N ARG A 211 -19.71 27.00 22.44
CA ARG A 211 -19.20 25.78 23.08
C ARG A 211 -20.16 24.61 22.93
N SER A 212 -21.46 24.86 23.12
CA SER A 212 -22.51 23.85 22.92
C SER A 212 -22.53 23.34 21.48
N ILE A 213 -22.48 24.23 20.49
CA ILE A 213 -22.40 23.88 19.06
C ILE A 213 -21.16 23.02 18.77
N ASN A 214 -19.99 23.38 19.31
CA ASN A 214 -18.77 22.62 19.11
C ASN A 214 -18.81 21.23 19.78
N LEU A 215 -19.39 21.11 20.97
CA LEU A 215 -19.63 19.83 21.62
C LEU A 215 -20.57 18.96 20.78
N MET A 216 -21.67 19.53 20.29
CA MET A 216 -22.62 18.83 19.45
C MET A 216 -21.99 18.39 18.13
N LYS A 217 -21.18 19.24 17.48
CA LYS A 217 -20.39 18.87 16.30
C LYS A 217 -19.45 17.70 16.58
N LYS A 218 -18.75 17.70 17.72
CA LYS A 218 -17.84 16.62 18.10
C LYS A 218 -18.59 15.31 18.40
N LEU A 219 -19.75 15.40 19.05
CA LEU A 219 -20.63 14.26 19.29
C LEU A 219 -21.15 13.66 17.98
N ILE A 220 -21.58 14.49 17.02
CA ILE A 220 -22.02 14.03 15.70
C ILE A 220 -20.87 13.33 14.96
N VAL A 221 -19.66 13.92 14.96
CA VAL A 221 -18.49 13.31 14.31
C VAL A 221 -18.14 11.96 14.95
N ASN A 222 -18.14 11.88 16.28
CA ASN A 222 -17.88 10.63 16.99
C ASN A 222 -18.98 9.59 16.75
N PHE A 223 -20.24 10.02 16.68
CA PHE A 223 -21.38 9.17 16.36
C PHE A 223 -21.27 8.59 14.94
N ILE A 224 -20.91 9.41 13.95
CA ILE A 224 -20.66 8.96 12.57
C ILE A 224 -19.48 7.98 12.52
N ALA A 225 -18.39 8.28 13.23
CA ALA A 225 -17.21 7.43 13.28
C ALA A 225 -17.53 6.05 13.91
N ALA A 226 -18.29 6.02 15.01
CA ALA A 226 -18.70 4.78 15.67
C ALA A 226 -19.73 3.99 14.84
N SER A 227 -20.65 4.69 14.18
CA SER A 227 -21.72 4.11 13.38
C SER A 227 -21.29 3.77 11.95
N ASN A 228 -20.03 3.99 11.59
CA ASN A 228 -19.52 3.83 10.23
C ASN A 228 -19.87 2.46 9.62
N HIS A 229 -19.68 1.38 10.39
CA HIS A 229 -20.01 0.02 9.98
C HIS A 229 -21.53 -0.24 9.80
N MET A 230 -22.40 0.53 10.48
CA MET A 230 -23.87 0.48 10.31
C MET A 230 -24.32 1.35 9.13
N LEU A 231 -23.67 2.49 8.91
CA LEU A 231 -23.93 3.40 7.79
C LEU A 231 -23.60 2.74 6.44
N PHE A 232 -22.50 2.01 6.34
CA PHE A 232 -22.15 1.26 5.12
C PHE A 232 -23.11 0.09 4.80
N LYS A 233 -23.78 -0.48 5.81
CA LYS A 233 -24.73 -1.59 5.62
C LYS A 233 -26.12 -1.16 5.15
N LYS A 234 -26.49 0.12 5.33
CA LYS A 234 -27.81 0.66 4.95
C LYS A 234 -27.63 1.96 4.15
N PRO A 235 -27.64 1.89 2.80
CA PRO A 235 -27.43 3.05 1.92
C PRO A 235 -28.39 4.22 2.17
N PHE A 236 -29.59 3.93 2.66
CA PHE A 236 -30.60 4.92 3.04
C PHE A 236 -30.13 5.89 4.14
N LEU A 237 -29.35 5.41 5.11
CA LEU A 237 -28.85 6.26 6.21
C LEU A 237 -27.77 7.24 5.75
N VAL A 238 -26.96 6.85 4.77
CA VAL A 238 -25.96 7.74 4.16
C VAL A 238 -26.66 8.85 3.37
N LYS A 239 -27.69 8.50 2.60
CA LYS A 239 -28.50 9.46 1.84
C LYS A 239 -29.24 10.46 2.75
N MET A 240 -29.80 9.99 3.86
CA MET A 240 -30.42 10.84 4.88
C MET A 240 -29.41 11.83 5.50
N LEU A 241 -28.16 11.40 5.77
CA LEU A 241 -27.11 12.28 6.28
C LEU A 241 -26.67 13.33 5.25
N GLU A 242 -26.64 12.98 3.96
CA GLU A 242 -26.37 13.93 2.88
C GLU A 242 -27.51 14.97 2.74
N GLU A 243 -28.77 14.54 2.80
CA GLU A 243 -29.94 15.42 2.74
C GLU A 243 -30.00 16.39 3.94
N HIS A 244 -29.54 15.98 5.13
CA HIS A 244 -29.46 16.85 6.30
C HIS A 244 -28.20 17.74 6.36
N ARG A 245 -27.22 17.54 5.47
CA ARG A 245 -26.01 18.39 5.40
C ARG A 245 -26.35 19.82 4.98
N GLU A 246 -27.38 20.00 4.15
CA GLU A 246 -27.77 21.30 3.58
C GLU A 246 -28.77 22.08 4.47
N LEU A 247 -29.50 21.41 5.36
CA LEU A 247 -30.52 22.03 6.22
C LEU A 247 -29.96 22.83 7.40
N ILE A 248 -28.67 22.67 7.74
CA ILE A 248 -28.00 23.43 8.80
C ILE A 248 -27.41 24.72 8.19
N ASN A 249 -28.28 25.58 7.69
CA ASN A 249 -27.91 26.93 7.29
C ASN A 249 -27.96 27.87 8.51
N ILE A 250 -27.21 28.98 8.47
CA ILE A 250 -27.17 29.99 9.54
C ILE A 250 -28.57 30.52 9.88
N GLU A 251 -29.46 30.61 8.89
CA GLU A 251 -30.87 30.96 9.10
C GLU A 251 -31.62 29.92 9.94
N THR A 252 -31.38 28.62 9.74
CA THR A 252 -32.00 27.55 10.53
C THR A 252 -31.51 27.57 11.97
N ILE A 253 -30.20 27.83 12.17
CA ILE A 253 -29.60 28.01 13.50
C ILE A 253 -30.17 29.27 14.19
N SER A 254 -30.37 30.36 13.44
CA SER A 254 -30.95 31.60 13.95
C SER A 254 -32.42 31.43 14.36
N LYS A 255 -33.22 30.70 13.57
CA LYS A 255 -34.62 30.35 13.91
C LYS A 255 -34.73 29.43 15.13
N ILE A 256 -33.85 28.44 15.26
CA ILE A 256 -33.81 27.57 16.46
C ILE A 256 -33.41 28.37 17.70
N SER A 257 -32.52 29.35 17.57
CA SER A 257 -32.14 30.24 18.66
C SER A 257 -33.26 31.19 19.10
N GLN A 258 -34.10 31.67 18.17
CA GLN A 258 -35.25 32.54 18.48
C GLN A 258 -36.43 31.76 19.07
N ASN A 259 -36.70 30.55 18.56
CA ASN A 259 -37.77 29.70 19.09
C ASN A 259 -37.49 29.20 20.52
N ASN A 260 -36.23 29.13 20.94
CA ASN A 260 -35.88 28.80 22.33
C ASN A 260 -36.07 29.97 23.29
N SER A 261 -36.01 31.23 22.83
CA SER A 261 -36.33 32.39 23.67
C SER A 261 -37.84 32.63 23.80
N GLU A 262 -38.64 32.35 22.76
CA GLU A 262 -40.10 32.53 22.81
C GLU A 262 -40.79 31.45 23.68
N ASN A 263 -40.21 30.25 23.78
CA ASN A 263 -40.74 29.18 24.64
C ASN A 263 -40.43 29.34 26.15
N GLU A 264 -39.53 30.27 26.52
CA GLU A 264 -39.29 30.63 27.93
C GLU A 264 -40.19 31.79 28.41
N GLU A 265 -40.83 32.54 27.51
CA GLU A 265 -41.79 33.60 27.88
C GLU A 265 -43.23 33.09 28.03
N ASP A 266 -43.59 31.99 27.35
CA ASP A 266 -44.90 31.33 27.47
C ASP A 266 -45.00 30.28 28.60
N LYS A 267 -43.92 30.11 29.37
CA LYS A 267 -43.91 29.32 30.61
C LYS A 267 -43.34 30.16 31.74
N SER A 268 -44.23 30.87 32.41
CA SER A 268 -44.04 31.43 33.75
C SER A 268 -43.27 30.51 34.69
#